data_AF-A0A1G0CSF0-F1
#
_entry.id   AF-A0A1G0CSF0-F1
#
_cell.length_a   1.000
_cell.length_b   1.000
_cell.length_c   1.000
_cell.angle_alpha   90.00
_cell.angle_beta   90.00
_cell.angle_gamma   90.00
#
_symmetry.space_group_name_H-M   'P 1'
#
loop_
_entity.id
_entity.type
_entity.pdbx_description
1 polymer ?
#
loop_
_entity_poly.entity_id
_entity_poly.type
_entity_poly.pdbx_seq_one_letter_code
_entity_poly.pdbx_strand_id
1 'polypeptide(L)'
;MNRRQKIALWVGALNLAVLWLFPPFDSFPSIDPGALIFAGFNFVFARSPNEVINTDVLFLENVVLLVNVAIAWLLLRDTMPVPGTRRHFNYQNAILLMVAANLTLILLFPPFEYFYAITGALLPTFQGFYFIFAAGDMLTIVAPILYLEVIFVLFNGAVLWLLFKERKTAELSPEESMELMRKLSSRPRK
;
A
#
# COMPACT_ATOMS: atom_id res chain seq x y z
N MET A 1 -13.27 10.05 15.60
CA MET A 1 -12.63 9.10 14.66
C MET A 1 -13.38 7.78 14.71
N ASN A 2 -13.95 7.34 13.59
CA ASN A 2 -14.77 6.13 13.55
C ASN A 2 -13.89 4.85 13.57
N ARG A 3 -14.51 3.68 13.76
CA ARG A 3 -13.78 2.39 13.80
C ARG A 3 -13.00 2.13 12.51
N ARG A 4 -13.53 2.61 11.37
CA ARG A 4 -12.95 2.41 10.04
C ARG A 4 -11.65 3.19 9.85
N GLN A 5 -11.66 4.46 10.24
CA GLN A 5 -10.48 5.33 10.30
C GLN A 5 -9.42 4.79 11.26
N LYS A 6 -9.83 4.24 12.41
CA LYS A 6 -8.90 3.55 13.32
C LYS A 6 -8.22 2.35 12.66
N ILE A 7 -8.97 1.53 11.92
CA ILE A 7 -8.40 0.40 11.17
C ILE A 7 -7.40 0.89 10.12
N ALA A 8 -7.76 1.90 9.32
CA ALA A 8 -6.86 2.44 8.31
C ALA A 8 -5.55 2.99 8.91
N LEU A 9 -5.63 3.67 10.06
CA LEU A 9 -4.45 4.14 10.77
C LEU A 9 -3.60 3.00 11.33
N TRP A 10 -4.22 1.95 11.88
CA TRP A 10 -3.47 0.78 12.36
C TRP A 10 -2.78 0.02 11.23
N VAL A 11 -3.45 -0.14 10.08
CA VAL A 11 -2.84 -0.72 8.87
C VAL A 11 -1.71 0.17 8.38
N GLY A 12 -1.89 1.49 8.36
CA GLY A 12 -0.83 2.45 8.04
C GLY A 12 0.38 2.35 8.97
N ALA A 13 0.15 2.30 10.28
CA ALA A 13 1.19 2.18 11.29
C ALA A 13 1.95 0.84 11.16
N LEU A 14 1.26 -0.25 10.86
CA LEU A 14 1.89 -1.55 10.60
C LEU A 14 2.78 -1.49 9.35
N ASN A 15 2.29 -0.90 8.26
CA ASN A 15 3.08 -0.72 7.04
C ASN A 15 4.33 0.12 7.28
N LEU A 16 4.21 1.18 8.07
CA LEU A 16 5.32 2.06 8.44
C LEU A 16 6.35 1.31 9.29
N ALA A 17 5.89 0.46 10.21
CA ALA A 17 6.77 -0.43 10.96
C ALA A 17 7.50 -1.44 10.05
N VAL A 18 6.83 -1.97 9.01
CA VAL A 18 7.47 -2.86 8.02
C VAL A 18 8.54 -2.11 7.24
N LEU A 19 8.26 -0.91 6.74
CA LEU A 19 9.25 -0.08 6.03
C LEU A 19 10.47 0.23 6.90
N TRP A 20 10.27 0.46 8.20
CA TRP A 20 11.39 0.73 9.11
C TRP A 20 12.15 -0.54 9.52
N LEU A 21 11.49 -1.69 9.51
CA LEU A 21 12.09 -2.98 9.82
C LEU A 21 12.87 -3.53 8.62
N PHE A 22 12.41 -3.23 7.41
CA PHE A 22 13.02 -3.58 6.13
C PHE A 22 13.28 -2.32 5.29
N PRO A 23 14.16 -1.40 5.73
CA PRO A 23 14.42 -0.20 4.97
C PRO A 23 15.20 -0.52 3.68
N PRO A 24 15.12 0.38 2.68
CA PRO A 24 15.95 0.29 1.48
C PRO A 24 17.41 0.56 1.84
N PHE A 25 18.31 -0.26 1.33
CA PHE A 25 19.75 -0.11 1.49
C PHE A 25 20.43 0.14 0.14
N ASP A 26 21.46 0.95 0.18
CA ASP A 26 22.53 0.97 -0.81
C ASP A 26 23.73 0.19 -0.27
N SER A 27 24.49 -0.44 -1.16
CA SER A 27 25.72 -1.15 -0.85
C SER A 27 26.91 -0.49 -1.53
N PHE A 28 28.05 -0.49 -0.85
CA PHE A 28 29.34 -0.16 -1.46
C PHE A 28 29.88 -1.38 -2.20
N PRO A 29 30.05 -1.29 -3.52
CA PRO A 29 30.67 -2.35 -4.26
C PRO A 29 32.17 -2.43 -3.99
N SER A 30 32.71 -3.63 -4.05
CA SER A 30 34.13 -3.90 -3.78
C SER A 30 35.08 -3.28 -4.84
N ILE A 31 34.55 -2.84 -5.98
CA ILE A 31 35.32 -2.39 -7.14
C ILE A 31 35.44 -0.85 -7.18
N ASP A 32 34.46 -0.12 -6.62
CA ASP A 32 34.48 1.35 -6.55
C ASP A 32 33.79 1.84 -5.26
N PRO A 33 34.55 2.22 -4.22
CA PRO A 33 33.99 2.69 -2.95
C PRO A 33 33.18 3.98 -3.04
N GLY A 34 33.23 4.70 -4.18
CA GLY A 34 32.54 5.97 -4.38
C GLY A 34 31.11 5.85 -4.90
N ALA A 35 30.71 4.69 -5.42
CA ALA A 35 29.40 4.49 -6.05
C ALA A 35 28.46 3.70 -5.13
N LEU A 36 27.34 4.28 -4.73
CA LEU A 36 26.28 3.60 -3.98
C LEU A 36 25.36 2.84 -4.93
N ILE A 37 25.26 1.52 -4.80
CA ILE A 37 24.34 0.70 -5.60
C ILE A 37 23.18 0.29 -4.73
N PHE A 38 21.96 0.42 -5.22
CA PHE A 38 20.78 -0.07 -4.52
C PHE A 38 20.86 -1.59 -4.30
N ALA A 39 20.89 -1.98 -3.02
CA ALA A 39 21.05 -3.37 -2.57
C ALA A 39 19.71 -4.04 -2.26
N GLY A 40 18.60 -3.30 -2.27
CA GLY A 40 17.27 -3.82 -1.95
C GLY A 40 16.82 -3.51 -0.53
N PHE A 41 15.79 -4.22 -0.10
CA PHE A 41 15.20 -4.09 1.23
C PHE A 41 15.70 -5.22 2.12
N ASN A 42 16.47 -4.86 3.15
CA ASN A 42 17.05 -5.83 4.07
C ASN A 42 16.54 -5.58 5.48
N PHE A 43 16.52 -6.64 6.29
CA PHE A 43 16.17 -6.52 7.70
C PHE A 43 17.18 -5.63 8.42
N VAL A 44 16.72 -4.58 9.11
CA VAL A 44 17.59 -3.52 9.67
C VAL A 44 18.64 -4.05 10.65
N PHE A 45 18.35 -5.17 11.33
CA PHE A 45 19.28 -5.79 12.28
C PHE A 45 20.21 -6.85 11.66
N ALA A 46 20.00 -7.21 10.39
CA ALA A 46 20.84 -8.16 9.64
C ALA A 46 21.73 -7.47 8.58
N ARG A 47 21.96 -6.15 8.73
CA ARG A 47 22.72 -5.35 7.77
C ARG A 47 24.14 -5.86 7.56
N SER A 48 24.60 -5.80 6.33
CA SER A 48 26.01 -6.03 5.98
C SER A 48 26.87 -4.81 6.36
N PRO A 49 28.17 -4.96 6.69
CA PRO A 49 29.04 -3.83 7.02
C PRO A 49 29.16 -2.77 5.91
N ASN A 50 28.89 -3.16 4.67
CA ASN A 50 29.01 -2.31 3.49
C ASN A 50 27.67 -1.74 3.02
N GLU A 51 26.63 -1.80 3.86
CA GLU A 51 25.29 -1.29 3.54
C GLU A 51 24.97 -0.01 4.31
N VAL A 52 24.37 0.95 3.61
CA VAL A 52 23.89 2.23 4.15
C VAL A 52 22.42 2.37 3.77
N ILE A 53 21.60 2.90 4.68
CA ILE A 53 20.19 3.13 4.38
C ILE A 53 20.08 4.17 3.27
N ASN A 54 19.35 3.83 2.20
CA ASN A 54 19.00 4.78 1.15
C ASN A 54 17.90 5.70 1.70
N THR A 55 18.32 6.86 2.24
CA THR A 55 17.42 7.80 2.89
C THR A 55 16.40 8.42 1.93
N ASP A 56 16.75 8.53 0.64
CA ASP A 56 15.89 9.16 -0.36
C ASP A 56 14.72 8.24 -0.71
N VAL A 57 15.00 6.95 -0.94
CA VAL A 57 13.97 5.93 -1.14
C VAL A 57 13.12 5.80 0.12
N LEU A 58 13.75 5.67 1.29
CA LEU A 58 13.01 5.52 2.54
C LEU A 58 12.10 6.72 2.80
N PHE A 59 12.59 7.95 2.56
CA PHE A 59 11.78 9.15 2.69
C PHE A 59 10.57 9.12 1.75
N LEU A 60 10.78 8.78 0.49
CA LEU A 60 9.72 8.75 -0.51
C LEU A 60 8.65 7.71 -0.15
N GLU A 61 9.06 6.51 0.28
CA GLU A 61 8.14 5.46 0.74
C GLU A 61 7.30 5.90 1.95
N ASN A 62 7.93 6.56 2.92
CA ASN A 62 7.21 7.09 4.08
C ASN A 62 6.18 8.15 3.64
N VAL A 63 6.55 9.08 2.76
CA VAL A 63 5.64 10.12 2.25
C VAL A 63 4.46 9.49 1.51
N VAL A 64 4.72 8.58 0.57
CA VAL A 64 3.67 7.89 -0.21
C VAL A 64 2.73 7.13 0.71
N LEU A 65 3.26 6.38 1.67
CA LEU A 65 2.45 5.66 2.66
C LEU A 65 1.59 6.62 3.49
N LEU A 66 2.15 7.70 4.01
CA LEU A 66 1.42 8.67 4.84
C LEU A 66 0.31 9.36 4.05
N VAL A 67 0.57 9.75 2.80
CA VAL A 67 -0.44 10.31 1.89
C VAL A 67 -1.57 9.29 1.66
N ASN A 68 -1.23 8.03 1.41
CA ASN A 68 -2.21 6.95 1.23
C ASN A 68 -3.08 6.72 2.47
N VAL A 69 -2.46 6.70 3.65
CA VAL A 69 -3.18 6.57 4.92
C VAL A 69 -4.09 7.78 5.14
N ALA A 70 -3.64 8.99 4.82
CA ALA A 70 -4.45 10.20 4.92
C ALA A 70 -5.66 10.17 3.96
N ILE A 71 -5.46 9.78 2.69
CA ILE A 71 -6.55 9.62 1.72
C ILE A 71 -7.55 8.56 2.20
N ALA A 72 -7.07 7.38 2.60
CA ALA A 72 -7.93 6.32 3.14
C ALA A 72 -8.72 6.81 4.36
N TRP A 73 -8.06 7.52 5.27
CA TRP A 73 -8.68 8.09 6.46
C TRP A 73 -9.77 9.12 6.12
N LEU A 74 -9.56 9.96 5.10
CA LEU A 74 -10.55 10.91 4.60
C LEU A 74 -11.73 10.20 3.91
N LEU A 75 -11.46 9.21 3.04
CA LEU A 75 -12.50 8.45 2.33
C LEU A 75 -13.36 7.59 3.28
N LEU A 76 -12.77 7.14 4.40
CA LEU A 76 -13.46 6.35 5.41
C LEU A 76 -14.21 7.21 6.45
N ARG A 77 -14.22 8.54 6.29
CA ARG A 77 -15.01 9.43 7.16
C ARG A 77 -16.49 9.12 6.98
N ASP A 78 -17.21 8.97 8.09
CA ASP A 78 -18.67 8.90 8.03
C ASP A 78 -19.18 10.28 7.61
N THR A 79 -19.61 10.41 6.36
CA THR A 79 -20.37 11.58 5.91
C THR A 79 -21.78 11.46 6.49
N MET A 80 -22.23 12.47 7.23
CA MET A 80 -23.63 12.55 7.65
C MET A 80 -24.53 12.33 6.42
N PRO A 81 -25.52 11.42 6.49
CA PRO A 81 -26.43 11.22 5.37
C PRO A 81 -27.18 12.53 5.14
N VAL A 82 -27.03 13.11 3.94
CA VAL A 82 -27.89 14.21 3.50
C VAL A 82 -29.32 13.65 3.45
N PRO A 83 -30.31 14.29 4.09
CA PRO A 83 -31.69 13.80 4.07
C PRO A 83 -32.15 13.67 2.61
N GLY A 84 -32.58 12.47 2.21
CA GLY A 84 -33.10 12.21 0.86
C GLY A 84 -32.16 11.49 -0.11
N THR A 85 -30.89 11.25 0.23
CA THR A 85 -30.00 10.39 -0.58
C THR A 85 -29.53 9.19 0.23
N ARG A 86 -30.16 8.02 0.01
CA ARG A 86 -29.59 6.71 0.39
C ARG A 86 -28.42 6.37 -0.52
N ARG A 87 -27.36 7.17 -0.50
CA ARG A 87 -26.11 6.78 -1.17
C ARG A 87 -25.36 5.90 -0.18
N HIS A 88 -25.57 4.59 -0.25
CA HIS A 88 -24.68 3.63 0.40
C HIS A 88 -23.29 3.87 -0.18
N PHE A 89 -22.43 4.56 0.57
CA PHE A 89 -21.05 4.78 0.15
C PHE A 89 -20.34 3.43 0.23
N ASN A 90 -20.15 2.78 -0.91
CA ASN A 90 -19.56 1.45 -0.96
C ASN A 90 -18.06 1.56 -0.69
N TYR A 91 -17.66 1.30 0.55
CA TYR A 91 -16.27 1.36 0.99
C TYR A 91 -15.35 0.44 0.17
N GLN A 92 -15.87 -0.68 -0.35
CA GLN A 92 -15.12 -1.52 -1.27
C GLN A 92 -14.75 -0.79 -2.56
N ASN A 93 -15.67 0.01 -3.11
CA ASN A 93 -15.39 0.83 -4.29
C ASN A 93 -14.38 1.93 -3.99
N ALA A 94 -14.45 2.54 -2.80
CA ALA A 94 -13.47 3.54 -2.37
C ALA A 94 -12.06 2.94 -2.24
N ILE A 95 -11.95 1.71 -1.72
CA ILE A 95 -10.67 0.98 -1.63
C ILE A 95 -10.16 0.61 -3.01
N LEU A 96 -11.03 0.12 -3.91
CA LEU A 96 -10.63 -0.18 -5.29
C LEU A 96 -10.15 1.08 -6.02
N LEU A 97 -10.81 2.22 -5.82
CA LEU A 97 -10.40 3.50 -6.39
C LEU A 97 -9.05 3.95 -5.82
N MET A 98 -8.81 3.77 -4.52
CA MET A 98 -7.51 4.02 -3.90
C MET A 98 -6.41 3.12 -4.47
N VAL A 99 -6.67 1.83 -4.64
CA VAL A 99 -5.72 0.87 -5.25
C VAL A 99 -5.42 1.28 -6.69
N ALA A 100 -6.44 1.63 -7.48
CA ALA A 100 -6.27 2.07 -8.86
C ALA A 100 -5.42 3.35 -8.94
N ALA A 101 -5.68 4.33 -8.06
CA ALA A 101 -4.88 5.55 -7.99
C ALA A 101 -3.42 5.26 -7.62
N ASN A 102 -3.17 4.35 -6.68
CA ASN A 102 -1.83 3.92 -6.29
C ASN A 102 -1.07 3.25 -7.43
N LEU A 103 -1.69 2.27 -8.09
CA LEU A 103 -1.10 1.61 -9.25
C LEU A 103 -0.82 2.61 -10.37
N THR A 104 -1.71 3.58 -10.57
CA THR A 104 -1.48 4.65 -11.56
C THR A 104 -0.24 5.47 -11.20
N LEU A 105 -0.07 5.87 -9.93
CA LEU A 105 1.11 6.62 -9.49
C LEU A 105 2.39 5.81 -9.66
N ILE A 106 2.41 4.55 -9.22
CA ILE A 106 3.58 3.65 -9.35
C ILE A 106 3.98 3.48 -10.82
N LEU A 107 2.99 3.31 -11.70
CA LEU A 107 3.25 3.15 -13.14
C LEU A 107 3.65 4.45 -13.84
N LEU A 108 3.15 5.59 -13.36
CA LEU A 108 3.53 6.91 -13.88
C LEU A 108 4.90 7.35 -13.36
N PHE A 109 5.29 6.93 -12.17
CA PHE A 109 6.55 7.27 -11.53
C PHE A 109 7.31 6.01 -11.12
N PRO A 110 7.77 5.17 -12.07
CA PRO A 110 8.48 3.95 -11.72
C PRO A 110 9.88 4.26 -11.17
N PRO A 111 10.49 3.31 -10.44
CA PRO A 111 11.87 3.41 -9.96
C PRO A 111 12.84 3.30 -11.14
N PHE A 112 13.82 4.19 -11.22
CA PHE A 112 14.83 4.22 -12.28
C PHE A 112 16.26 4.07 -11.74
N GLU A 113 17.13 3.50 -12.56
CA GLU A 113 18.59 3.47 -12.41
C GLU A 113 19.27 3.83 -13.74
N TYR A 114 20.58 4.10 -13.73
CA TYR A 114 21.32 4.35 -14.96
C TYR A 114 21.49 3.11 -15.83
N PHE A 115 21.34 3.29 -17.14
CA PHE A 115 21.56 2.25 -18.15
C PHE A 115 23.06 2.01 -18.36
N TYR A 116 23.53 0.88 -17.84
CA TYR A 116 24.93 0.46 -17.82
C TYR A 116 25.67 0.62 -19.16
N ALA A 117 25.04 0.19 -20.26
CA ALA A 117 25.69 0.13 -21.56
C ALA A 117 25.90 1.52 -22.21
N ILE A 118 25.20 2.55 -21.75
CA ILE A 118 25.33 3.93 -22.28
C ILE A 118 26.25 4.76 -21.38
N THR A 119 26.13 4.63 -20.05
CA THR A 119 26.89 5.47 -19.13
C THR A 119 28.33 5.02 -18.94
N GLY A 120 28.66 3.77 -19.29
CA GLY A 120 29.98 3.19 -18.99
C GLY A 120 30.27 3.11 -17.50
N ALA A 121 29.26 3.38 -16.65
CA ALA A 121 29.38 3.27 -15.21
C ALA A 121 29.59 1.80 -14.87
N LEU A 122 30.60 1.53 -14.05
CA LEU A 122 31.01 0.18 -13.69
C LEU A 122 29.89 -0.63 -13.03
N LEU A 123 28.86 0.05 -12.46
CA LEU A 123 27.78 -0.54 -11.67
C LEU A 123 26.47 0.29 -11.78
N PRO A 124 25.28 -0.35 -11.84
CA PRO A 124 24.00 0.34 -11.90
C PRO A 124 23.73 1.14 -10.62
N THR A 125 23.32 2.40 -10.77
CA THR A 125 23.10 3.34 -9.66
C THR A 125 21.66 3.78 -9.66
N PHE A 126 20.94 3.54 -8.56
CA PHE A 126 19.54 3.96 -8.42
C PHE A 126 19.45 5.49 -8.45
N GLN A 127 18.49 6.02 -9.21
CA GLN A 127 18.32 7.45 -9.46
C GLN A 127 17.07 8.04 -8.82
N GLY A 128 16.14 7.22 -8.35
CA GLY A 128 14.86 7.69 -7.82
C GLY A 128 13.67 7.35 -8.74
N PHE A 129 12.57 8.05 -8.49
CA PHE A 129 11.30 7.85 -9.20
C PHE A 129 11.05 9.05 -10.11
N TYR A 130 10.91 8.79 -11.40
CA TYR A 130 10.72 9.84 -12.40
C TYR A 130 9.44 9.61 -13.16
N PHE A 131 8.84 10.68 -13.65
CA PHE A 131 7.68 10.56 -14.53
C PHE A 131 8.08 9.81 -15.79
N ILE A 132 7.40 8.69 -16.10
CA ILE A 132 7.78 7.75 -17.15
C ILE A 132 7.91 8.39 -18.54
N PHE A 133 7.10 9.42 -18.83
CA PHE A 133 7.13 10.14 -20.11
C PHE A 133 8.15 11.29 -20.16
N ALA A 134 8.82 11.60 -19.05
CA ALA A 134 9.87 12.61 -18.96
C ALA A 134 11.22 12.00 -18.53
N ALA A 135 11.28 10.66 -18.39
CA ALA A 135 12.51 9.97 -18.05
C ALA A 135 13.51 10.07 -19.20
N GLY A 136 14.75 10.43 -18.90
CA GLY A 136 15.81 10.55 -19.90
C GLY A 136 16.26 9.19 -20.44
N ASP A 137 16.80 9.19 -21.66
CA ASP A 137 17.20 7.99 -22.42
C ASP A 137 18.27 7.12 -21.73
N MET A 138 18.94 7.67 -20.72
CA MET A 138 19.96 6.98 -19.92
C MET A 138 19.38 6.25 -18.70
N LEU A 139 18.06 6.28 -18.49
CA LEU A 139 17.40 5.65 -17.35
C LEU A 139 16.72 4.34 -17.75
N THR A 140 16.81 3.33 -16.89
CA THR A 140 16.10 2.05 -17.01
C THR A 140 15.29 1.76 -15.75
N ILE A 141 14.14 1.11 -15.91
CA ILE A 141 13.25 0.79 -14.79
C ILE A 141 13.85 -0.33 -13.95
N VAL A 142 13.89 -0.12 -12.63
CA VAL A 142 14.29 -1.14 -11.66
C VAL A 142 13.11 -2.07 -11.39
N ALA A 143 12.90 -3.04 -12.28
CA ALA A 143 11.76 -3.95 -12.22
C ALA A 143 11.57 -4.64 -10.85
N PRO A 144 12.61 -5.07 -10.12
CA PRO A 144 12.43 -5.64 -8.78
C PRO A 144 11.74 -4.70 -7.79
N ILE A 145 12.13 -3.42 -7.76
CA ILE A 145 11.50 -2.40 -6.89
C ILE A 145 10.06 -2.19 -7.33
N LEU A 146 9.83 -2.02 -8.65
CA LEU A 146 8.50 -1.82 -9.20
C LEU A 146 7.55 -2.97 -8.82
N TYR A 147 8.02 -4.22 -8.89
CA TYR A 147 7.23 -5.38 -8.49
C TYR A 147 6.90 -5.39 -7.00
N LEU A 148 7.85 -5.02 -6.14
CA LEU A 148 7.62 -4.92 -4.70
C LEU A 148 6.53 -3.89 -4.39
N GLU A 149 6.59 -2.70 -5.00
CA GLU A 149 5.59 -1.65 -4.81
C GLU A 149 4.19 -2.09 -5.25
N VAL A 150 4.09 -2.72 -6.43
CA VAL A 150 2.82 -3.24 -6.95
C VAL A 150 2.25 -4.32 -6.03
N ILE A 151 3.07 -5.29 -5.61
CA ILE A 151 2.64 -6.37 -4.70
C ILE A 151 2.15 -5.79 -3.37
N PHE A 152 2.87 -4.81 -2.82
CA PHE A 152 2.53 -4.19 -1.55
C PHE A 152 1.19 -3.45 -1.60
N VAL A 153 0.94 -2.69 -2.68
CA VAL A 153 -0.35 -2.01 -2.91
C VAL A 153 -1.48 -3.01 -3.09
N LEU A 154 -1.28 -4.05 -3.91
CA LEU A 154 -2.30 -5.08 -4.13
C LEU A 154 -2.63 -5.84 -2.85
N PHE A 155 -1.62 -6.21 -2.07
CA PHE A 155 -1.81 -6.89 -0.80
C PHE A 155 -2.59 -6.03 0.20
N ASN A 156 -2.15 -4.79 0.43
CA ASN A 156 -2.84 -3.85 1.32
C ASN A 156 -4.27 -3.56 0.86
N GLY A 157 -4.45 -3.34 -0.44
CA GLY A 157 -5.75 -3.17 -1.07
C GLY A 157 -6.67 -4.35 -0.84
N ALA A 158 -6.19 -5.58 -1.05
CA ALA A 158 -6.95 -6.81 -0.86
C ALA A 158 -7.36 -7.00 0.61
N VAL A 159 -6.43 -6.79 1.56
CA VAL A 159 -6.71 -6.88 3.00
C VAL A 159 -7.78 -5.88 3.40
N LEU A 160 -7.65 -4.61 3.01
CA LEU A 160 -8.66 -3.59 3.30
C LEU A 160 -10.00 -3.94 2.64
N TRP A 161 -10.00 -4.34 1.38
CA TRP A 161 -11.21 -4.69 0.64
C TRP A 161 -11.98 -5.86 1.28
N LEU A 162 -11.25 -6.85 1.82
CA LEU A 162 -11.82 -7.96 2.59
C LEU A 162 -12.34 -7.52 3.96
N LEU A 163 -11.61 -6.66 4.67
CA LEU A 163 -12.04 -6.14 5.98
C LEU A 163 -13.33 -5.31 5.90
N PHE A 164 -13.51 -4.60 4.79
CA PHE A 164 -14.70 -3.79 4.52
C PHE A 164 -15.77 -4.51 3.70
N LYS A 165 -15.61 -5.81 3.45
CA LYS A 165 -16.67 -6.63 2.87
C LYS A 165 -17.86 -6.60 3.81
N GLU A 166 -18.96 -6.00 3.36
CA GLU A 166 -20.23 -6.10 4.05
C GLU A 166 -20.56 -7.59 4.18
N ARG A 167 -20.62 -8.08 5.42
CA ARG A 167 -21.28 -9.35 5.66
C ARG A 167 -22.72 -9.10 5.23
N LYS A 168 -23.18 -9.77 4.18
CA LYS A 168 -24.60 -10.02 4.00
C LYS A 168 -25.02 -10.77 5.27
N THR A 169 -25.43 -10.04 6.30
CA THR A 169 -26.43 -10.55 7.23
C THR A 169 -27.52 -11.02 6.29
N ALA A 170 -27.74 -12.33 6.24
CA ALA A 170 -28.91 -12.87 5.57
C ALA A 170 -30.06 -12.03 6.10
N GLU A 171 -30.59 -11.13 5.27
CA GLU A 171 -31.88 -10.53 5.52
C GLU A 171 -32.79 -11.74 5.48
N LEU A 172 -33.07 -12.30 6.66
CA LEU A 172 -34.05 -13.35 6.81
C LEU A 172 -35.28 -12.81 6.10
N SER A 173 -35.75 -13.54 5.09
CA SER A 173 -37.03 -13.24 4.44
C SER A 173 -38.05 -12.98 5.55
N PRO A 174 -39.04 -12.08 5.37
CA PRO A 174 -40.13 -11.89 6.34
C PRO A 174 -40.69 -13.23 6.84
N GLU A 175 -40.76 -14.23 5.95
CA GLU A 175 -41.14 -15.61 6.26
C GLU A 175 -40.14 -16.32 7.20
N GLU A 176 -38.85 -16.27 6.90
CA GLU A 176 -37.80 -16.89 7.72
C GLU A 176 -37.71 -16.21 9.11
N SER A 177 -37.90 -14.89 9.18
CA SER A 177 -37.93 -14.14 10.45
C SER A 177 -39.14 -14.54 11.31
N MET A 178 -40.30 -14.76 10.68
CA MET A 178 -41.53 -15.18 11.33
C MET A 178 -41.42 -16.64 11.81
N GLU A 179 -40.77 -17.50 11.04
CA GLU A 179 -40.50 -18.89 11.41
C GLU A 179 -39.50 -18.98 12.57
N LEU A 180 -38.49 -18.12 12.61
CA LEU A 180 -37.51 -18.02 13.70
C LEU A 180 -38.16 -17.51 14.99
N MET A 181 -39.03 -16.50 14.90
CA MET A 181 -39.85 -16.04 16.04
C MET A 181 -40.78 -17.15 16.56
N ARG A 182 -41.39 -17.93 15.66
CA ARG A 182 -42.26 -19.06 16.02
C ARG A 182 -41.50 -20.16 16.74
N LYS A 183 -40.29 -20.50 16.29
CA LYS A 183 -39.39 -21.48 16.94
C LYS A 183 -38.90 -21.01 18.31
N LEU A 184 -38.70 -19.70 18.49
CA LEU A 184 -38.29 -19.11 19.77
C LEU A 184 -39.48 -19.03 20.76
N SER A 185 -40.69 -18.73 20.29
CA SER A 185 -41.89 -18.70 21.15
C SER A 185 -42.39 -20.09 21.54
N SER A 186 -42.13 -21.11 20.71
CA SER A 186 -42.52 -22.50 20.99
C SER A 186 -41.52 -23.25 21.87
N ARG A 187 -40.39 -22.64 22.24
CA ARG A 187 -39.39 -23.27 23.10
C ARG A 187 -39.78 -23.00 24.55
N PRO A 188 -40.25 -24.01 25.32
CA PRO A 188 -40.54 -23.78 26.73
C PRO A 188 -39.22 -23.47 27.45
N ARG A 189 -39.21 -22.38 28.21
CA ARG A 189 -38.12 -22.08 29.15
C ARG A 189 -37.96 -23.28 30.07
N LYS A 190 -36.82 -23.99 29.96
CA LYS A 190 -36.34 -24.88 31.01
C LYS A 190 -35.65 -24.04 32.07
#